data_AF-A0A9N9T4E8-F1
#
_entry.id   AF-A0A9N9T4E8-F1
#
_cell.length_a   1.000
_cell.length_b   1.000
_cell.length_c   1.000
_cell.angle_alpha   90.00
_cell.angle_beta   90.00
_cell.angle_gamma   90.00
#
_symmetry.space_group_name_H-M   'P 1'
#
loop_
_entity.id
_entity.type
_entity.pdbx_description
1 polymer ?
#
loop_
_entity_poly.entity_id
_entity_poly.type
_entity_poly.pdbx_seq_one_letter_code
_entity_poly.pdbx_strand_id
1 'polypeptide(L)'
;MYMSHNNQSRDRIGKNIAIDEFKFERIREFNYFGTKITEDNNGSQEINNRIQVGTRCLFALQNLIKSKQLTRRTMIQIYKTIIRPVVMYGSQTWTITKANEEGLFV
;
A
#
# COMPACT_ATOMS: atom_id res chain seq x y z
N MET A 1 -15.97 9.55 10.02
CA MET A 1 -15.31 10.40 8.99
C MET A 1 -14.18 9.62 8.29
N TYR A 2 -14.45 8.43 7.75
CA TYR A 2 -13.56 7.67 6.84
C TYR A 2 -14.43 6.73 5.99
N MET A 3 -15.14 7.28 5.00
CA MET A 3 -15.98 6.50 4.09
C MET A 3 -15.80 7.05 2.68
N SER A 4 -14.78 6.58 1.97
CA SER A 4 -14.61 6.94 0.56
C SER A 4 -15.55 6.07 -0.28
N HIS A 5 -16.72 6.62 -0.62
CA HIS A 5 -17.65 6.00 -1.56
C HIS A 5 -17.09 6.14 -2.97
N ASN A 6 -16.70 5.03 -3.59
CA ASN A 6 -16.45 5.00 -5.04
C ASN A 6 -17.55 4.16 -5.70
N ASN A 7 -18.48 4.87 -6.34
CA ASN A 7 -19.70 4.31 -6.89
C ASN A 7 -19.45 3.89 -8.35
N GLN A 8 -19.35 2.57 -8.61
CA GLN A 8 -19.64 2.03 -9.94
C GLN A 8 -19.97 0.52 -9.88
N SER A 9 -21.28 0.29 -9.86
CA SER A 9 -22.08 -0.80 -10.43
C SER A 9 -21.35 -2.03 -10.97
N ARG A 10 -21.37 -3.13 -10.20
CA ARG A 10 -21.42 -4.54 -10.67
C ARG A 10 -21.94 -5.41 -9.51
N ASP A 11 -23.24 -5.32 -9.22
CA ASP A 11 -23.90 -6.10 -8.17
C ASP A 11 -24.14 -7.55 -8.64
N ARG A 12 -23.32 -8.48 -8.16
CA ARG A 12 -23.62 -9.92 -8.14
C ARG A 12 -23.35 -10.57 -6.77
N ILE A 13 -22.90 -9.80 -5.77
CA ILE A 13 -22.48 -10.31 -4.47
C ILE A 13 -23.21 -9.50 -3.39
N GLY A 14 -23.79 -10.18 -2.41
CA GLY A 14 -24.75 -9.61 -1.44
C GLY A 14 -24.27 -8.35 -0.72
N LYS A 15 -25.22 -7.45 -0.45
CA LYS A 15 -24.99 -6.08 0.06
C LYS A 15 -24.39 -6.04 1.47
N ASN A 16 -24.67 -7.04 2.31
CA ASN A 16 -24.32 -7.05 3.73
C ASN A 16 -23.67 -8.37 4.15
N ILE A 17 -22.75 -8.30 5.12
CA ILE A 17 -22.13 -9.42 5.81
C ILE A 17 -22.81 -9.54 7.18
N ALA A 18 -23.37 -10.70 7.51
CA ALA A 18 -23.96 -10.96 8.83
C ALA A 18 -22.98 -11.77 9.69
N ILE A 19 -22.70 -11.27 10.90
CA ILE A 19 -21.93 -11.97 11.92
C ILE A 19 -22.80 -11.96 13.18
N ASP A 20 -23.27 -13.14 13.59
CA ASP A 20 -24.25 -13.32 14.66
C ASP A 20 -25.49 -12.42 14.48
N GLU A 21 -25.75 -11.50 15.41
CA GLU A 21 -26.86 -10.53 15.35
C GLU A 21 -26.49 -9.24 14.60
N PHE A 22 -25.22 -9.06 14.24
CA PHE A 22 -24.72 -7.82 13.64
C PHE A 22 -24.66 -7.92 12.11
N LYS A 23 -25.14 -6.86 11.45
CA LYS A 23 -25.09 -6.72 9.98
C LYS A 23 -24.12 -5.59 9.63
N PHE A 24 -23.09 -5.93 8.86
CA PHE A 24 -22.11 -4.99 8.35
C PHE A 24 -22.32 -4.78 6.85
N GLU A 25 -22.12 -3.56 6.38
CA GLU A 25 -22.13 -3.27 4.94
C GLU A 25 -20.88 -3.87 4.29
N ARG A 26 -21.05 -4.54 3.14
CA ARG A 26 -19.92 -5.03 2.35
C ARG A 26 -19.33 -3.86 1.56
N ILE A 27 -18.04 -3.62 1.72
CA ILE A 27 -17.32 -2.53 1.06
C ILE A 27 -16.19 -3.11 0.21
N ARG A 28 -15.98 -2.56 -0.99
CA ARG A 28 -14.94 -3.01 -1.93
C ARG A 28 -13.53 -2.59 -1.53
N GLU A 29 -13.39 -1.41 -0.92
CA GLU A 29 -12.11 -0.85 -0.50
C GLU A 29 -12.21 -0.24 0.89
N PHE A 30 -11.26 -0.57 1.77
CA PHE A 30 -11.17 -0.02 3.12
C PHE A 30 -9.76 0.48 3.39
N ASN A 31 -9.64 1.71 3.89
CA ASN A 31 -8.35 2.26 4.31
C ASN A 31 -8.12 1.91 5.79
N TYR A 32 -7.23 0.96 6.03
CA TYR A 32 -6.81 0.55 7.36
C TYR A 32 -5.41 1.07 7.65
N PHE A 33 -5.27 1.97 8.62
CA PHE A 33 -3.98 2.61 8.95
C PHE A 33 -3.24 3.22 7.74
N GLY A 34 -4.00 3.74 6.77
CA GLY A 34 -3.44 4.31 5.54
C GLY A 34 -2.99 3.27 4.50
N THR A 35 -3.21 1.98 4.74
CA THR A 35 -3.10 0.90 3.75
C THR A 35 -4.46 0.64 3.12
N LYS A 36 -4.54 0.59 1.79
CA LYS A 36 -5.77 0.21 1.10
C LYS A 36 -5.92 -1.31 1.07
N ILE A 37 -6.98 -1.80 1.69
CA ILE A 37 -7.40 -3.20 1.65
C ILE A 37 -8.55 -3.31 0.64
N THR A 38 -8.43 -4.25 -0.31
CA THR A 38 -9.43 -4.50 -1.35
C THR A 38 -10.15 -5.82 -1.11
N GLU A 39 -11.39 -5.92 -1.54
CA GLU A 39 -12.21 -7.16 -1.46
C GLU A 39 -11.54 -8.35 -2.16
N ASP A 40 -10.89 -8.09 -3.30
CA ASP A 40 -10.16 -9.11 -4.08
C ASP A 40 -8.82 -9.51 -3.43
N ASN A 41 -8.50 -8.93 -2.27
CA ASN A 41 -7.27 -9.13 -1.54
C ASN A 41 -6.00 -8.92 -2.41
N ASN A 42 -6.12 -8.02 -3.38
CA ASN A 42 -5.07 -7.74 -4.35
C ASN A 42 -4.10 -6.71 -3.77
N GLY A 43 -2.99 -7.19 -3.21
CA GLY A 43 -1.93 -6.36 -2.66
C GLY A 43 -1.20 -5.49 -3.70
N SER A 44 -1.29 -5.80 -5.00
CA SER A 44 -0.56 -5.07 -6.04
C SER A 44 -0.96 -3.61 -6.16
N GLN A 45 -2.24 -3.28 -5.90
CA GLN A 45 -2.69 -1.88 -5.92
C GLN A 45 -2.03 -1.06 -4.80
N GLU A 46 -1.93 -1.62 -3.60
CA GLU A 46 -1.28 -0.98 -2.46
C GLU A 46 0.24 -0.91 -2.65
N ILE A 47 0.87 -1.96 -3.20
CA ILE A 47 2.29 -1.94 -3.55
C ILE A 47 2.59 -0.80 -4.52
N ASN A 48 1.79 -0.66 -5.58
CA ASN A 48 1.92 0.44 -6.53
C ASN A 48 1.73 1.81 -5.88
N ASN A 49 0.75 1.94 -4.97
CA ASN A 49 0.54 3.16 -4.19
C ASN A 49 1.79 3.50 -3.34
N ARG A 50 2.37 2.52 -2.65
CA ARG A 50 3.61 2.72 -1.85
C ARG A 50 4.81 3.07 -2.70
N ILE A 51 4.96 2.47 -3.87
CA ILE A 51 6.01 2.82 -4.84
C ILE A 51 5.84 4.28 -5.31
N GLN A 52 4.61 4.73 -5.57
CA GLN A 52 4.34 6.12 -5.95
C GLN A 52 4.68 7.09 -4.82
N VAL A 53 4.28 6.78 -3.57
CA VAL A 53 4.61 7.60 -2.40
C VAL A 53 6.14 7.64 -2.18
N GLY A 54 6.82 6.50 -2.31
CA GLY A 54 8.28 6.42 -2.24
C GLY A 54 8.97 7.25 -3.33
N THR A 55 8.46 7.19 -4.55
CA THR A 55 8.96 7.99 -5.68
C THR A 55 8.80 9.48 -5.42
N ARG A 56 7.65 9.92 -4.89
CA ARG A 56 7.42 11.32 -4.49
C ARG A 56 8.39 11.75 -3.39
N CYS A 57 8.62 10.89 -2.40
CA CYS A 57 9.58 11.15 -1.33
C CYS A 57 11.01 11.30 -1.88
N LEU A 58 11.43 10.40 -2.77
CA LEU A 58 12.72 10.47 -3.44
C LEU A 58 12.85 11.75 -4.28
N PHE A 59 11.79 12.13 -5.00
CA PHE A 59 11.78 13.35 -5.81
C PHE A 59 11.88 14.62 -4.94
N ALA A 60 11.22 14.65 -3.78
CA ALA A 60 11.36 15.75 -2.83
C ALA A 60 12.80 15.83 -2.27
N LEU A 61 13.45 14.68 -2.02
CA LEU A 61 14.82 14.60 -1.53
C LEU A 61 15.88 14.68 -2.64
N GLN A 62 15.49 14.84 -3.92
CA GLN A 62 16.42 14.73 -5.03
C GLN A 62 17.55 15.76 -4.96
N ASN A 63 17.26 16.99 -4.51
CA ASN A 63 18.25 18.06 -4.43
C ASN A 63 19.29 17.78 -3.34
N LEU A 64 18.84 17.17 -2.25
CA LEU A 64 19.71 16.69 -1.18
C LEU A 64 20.57 15.54 -1.70
N ILE A 65 19.94 14.52 -2.30
CA ILE A 65 20.65 13.33 -2.81
C ILE A 65 21.59 13.63 -3.99
N LYS A 66 21.36 14.71 -4.75
CA LYS A 66 22.25 15.15 -5.83
C LYS A 66 23.37 16.09 -5.36
N SER A 67 23.35 16.53 -4.09
CA SER A 67 24.34 17.46 -3.56
C SER A 67 25.72 16.80 -3.44
N LYS A 68 26.75 17.47 -3.97
CA LYS A 68 28.17 17.06 -3.84
C LYS A 68 28.68 17.13 -2.39
N GLN A 69 27.97 17.84 -1.51
CA GLN A 69 28.35 18.03 -0.12
C GLN A 69 28.04 16.81 0.76
N LEU A 70 27.26 15.85 0.25
CA LEU A 70 26.85 14.67 1.02
C LEU A 70 27.77 13.50 0.77
N THR A 71 28.26 12.91 1.87
CA THR A 71 29.03 11.67 1.81
C THR A 71 28.13 10.49 1.46
N ARG A 72 28.70 9.46 0.83
CA ARG A 72 28.00 8.19 0.54
C ARG A 72 27.38 7.57 1.79
N ARG A 73 28.04 7.70 2.95
CA ARG A 73 27.53 7.18 4.24
C ARG A 73 26.20 7.85 4.60
N THR A 74 26.13 9.18 4.47
CA THR A 74 24.90 9.93 4.77
C THR A 74 23.78 9.61 3.78
N MET A 75 24.09 9.43 2.49
CA MET A 75 23.09 8.98 1.50
C MET A 75 22.46 7.64 1.86
N ILE A 76 23.28 6.68 2.28
CA ILE A 76 22.81 5.36 2.70
C ILE A 76 21.93 5.49 3.95
N GLN A 77 22.28 6.37 4.88
CA GLN A 77 21.44 6.62 6.06
C GLN A 77 20.09 7.20 5.67
N ILE A 78 20.05 8.27 4.85
CA ILE A 78 18.81 8.88 4.35
C ILE A 78 17.90 7.84 3.67
N TYR A 79 18.48 6.98 2.82
CA TYR A 79 17.72 5.91 2.19
C TYR A 79 17.14 4.94 3.22
N LYS A 80 17.94 4.48 4.19
CA LYS A 80 17.52 3.51 5.21
C LYS A 80 16.49 4.07 6.19
N THR A 81 16.58 5.35 6.54
CA THR A 81 15.75 5.97 7.59
C THR A 81 14.51 6.66 7.06
N ILE A 82 14.49 7.08 5.79
CA ILE A 82 13.36 7.82 5.21
C ILE A 82 12.71 7.02 4.09
N ILE A 83 13.46 6.73 3.02
CA ILE A 83 12.87 6.18 1.79
C ILE A 83 12.41 4.74 2.01
N ARG A 84 13.24 3.91 2.63
CA ARG A 84 12.94 2.51 2.92
C ARG A 84 11.67 2.33 3.77
N PRO A 85 11.49 2.99 4.93
CA PRO A 85 10.28 2.83 5.71
C PRO A 85 9.03 3.37 5.01
N VAL A 86 9.13 4.44 4.19
CA VAL A 86 7.99 4.94 3.41
C VAL A 86 7.48 3.90 2.42
N VAL A 87 8.38 3.20 1.73
CA VAL A 87 8.01 2.15 0.76
C VAL A 87 7.58 0.86 1.47
N MET A 88 8.22 0.51 2.59
CA MET A 88 7.93 -0.73 3.33
C MET A 88 6.72 -0.64 4.26
N TYR A 89 6.18 0.56 4.49
CA TYR A 89 5.01 0.71 5.35
C TYR A 89 3.83 -0.09 4.81
N GLY A 90 3.19 -0.89 5.66
CA GLY A 90 2.06 -1.73 5.28
C GLY A 90 2.43 -3.02 4.54
N SER A 91 3.73 -3.32 4.36
CA SER A 91 4.15 -4.58 3.71
C SER A 91 3.73 -5.84 4.47
N GLN A 92 3.61 -5.74 5.80
CA GLN A 92 3.09 -6.82 6.65
C GLN A 92 1.63 -7.18 6.37
N THR A 93 0.88 -6.24 5.78
CA THR A 93 -0.54 -6.42 5.42
C THR A 93 -0.73 -6.80 3.95
N TRP A 94 0.35 -6.96 3.18
CA TRP A 94 0.27 -7.41 1.81
C TRP A 94 0.01 -8.91 1.76
N THR A 95 -1.09 -9.29 1.13
CA THR A 95 -1.40 -10.70 0.91
C THR A 95 -0.56 -11.22 -0.25
N ILE A 96 0.20 -12.28 0.03
CA ILE A 96 0.88 -13.08 -0.98
C ILE A 96 -0.15 -14.04 -1.56
N THR A 97 -0.41 -13.93 -2.87
CA THR A 97 -1.22 -14.90 -3.60
C THR A 97 -0.36 -16.09 -4.03
N LYS A 98 -0.97 -17.25 -4.30
CA LYS A 98 -0.24 -18.42 -4.82
C LYS A 98 0.56 -18.13 -6.09
N ALA A 99 0.03 -17.28 -6.98
CA ALA A 99 0.74 -16.85 -8.19
C ALA A 99 2.03 -16.07 -7.88
N ASN A 100 2.04 -15.28 -6.80
CA ASN A 100 3.24 -14.57 -6.38
C ASN A 100 4.27 -15.53 -5.77
N GLU A 101 3.81 -16.55 -5.04
CA GLU A 101 4.66 -17.59 -4.45
C GLU A 101 5.35 -18.44 -5.52
N GLU A 102 4.61 -18.88 -6.55
CA GLU A 102 5.18 -19.62 -7.69
C GLU A 102 6.27 -18.82 -8.43
N GLY A 103 6.11 -17.51 -8.56
CA GLY A 103 7.10 -16.64 -9.19
C GLY A 103 8.37 -16.39 -8.36
N LEU A 104 8.38 -16.72 -7.07
CA LEU A 104 9.55 -16.56 -6.20
C LEU A 104 10.49 -17.78 -6.22
N PHE A 105 10.01 -18.93 -6.69
CA PHE A 105 10.77 -20.19 -6.79
C PHE A 105 11.40 -20.42 -8.18
N VAL A 106 11.38 -19.39 -9.05
CA VAL A 106 12.00 -19.40 -10.39
C VAL A 106 13.42 -18.87 -10.34
#